data_AF-A0A8T1HE55-F1
#
_entry.id   AF-A0A8T1HE55-F1
#
_cell.length_a   1.000
_cell.length_b   1.000
_cell.length_c   1.000
_cell.angle_alpha   90.00
_cell.angle_beta   90.00
_cell.angle_gamma   90.00
#
_symmetry.space_group_name_H-M   'P 1'
#
loop_
_entity.id
_entity.type
_entity.pdbx_description
1 polymer ?
#
loop_
_entity_poly.entity_id
_entity_poly.type
_entity_poly.pdbx_seq_one_letter_code
_entity_poly.pdbx_strand_id
1 'polypeptide(L)'
;MSPNYKTDPKYRFYNGKHMESHLYEGIQPTEFYDKLENVLASQTNAFKVNIALGYDLVSLTDGSFTQYWHPNLANTYAFKTPVAINSRSDIRKKIISEIRSMELANTLNYPKSGYKLKAITGFKIYI
;
A
#
# COMPACT_ATOMS: atom_id res chain seq x y z
N MET A 1 1.05 6.60 -17.62
CA MET A 1 2.02 6.14 -16.59
C MET A 1 3.17 7.12 -16.60
N SER A 2 3.50 7.71 -15.45
CA SER A 2 4.57 8.71 -15.36
C SER A 2 5.91 8.03 -15.02
N PRO A 3 6.95 8.12 -15.87
CA PRO A 3 8.27 7.56 -15.59
C PRO A 3 8.93 8.15 -14.33
N ASN A 4 8.45 9.31 -13.87
CA ASN A 4 9.07 10.10 -12.82
C ASN A 4 8.54 9.79 -11.42
N TYR A 5 7.83 8.68 -11.20
CA TYR A 5 7.35 8.34 -9.85
C TYR A 5 8.51 8.23 -8.83
N LYS A 6 9.72 7.87 -9.31
CA LYS A 6 10.92 7.80 -8.46
C LYS A 6 11.43 9.15 -7.97
N THR A 7 11.01 10.27 -8.58
CA THR A 7 11.38 11.63 -8.15
C THR A 7 10.41 12.20 -7.13
N ASP A 8 9.34 11.47 -6.78
CA ASP A 8 8.38 11.91 -5.79
C ASP A 8 9.05 12.00 -4.41
N PRO A 9 8.95 13.14 -3.69
CA PRO A 9 9.58 13.32 -2.39
C PRO A 9 8.97 12.46 -1.29
N LYS A 10 7.94 11.64 -1.57
CA LYS A 10 7.34 10.63 -0.67
C LYS A 10 7.71 9.19 -1.05
N TYR A 11 8.38 8.99 -2.18
CA TYR A 11 8.84 7.68 -2.67
C TYR A 11 10.22 7.31 -2.15
N ARG A 12 10.39 6.08 -1.64
CA ARG A 12 11.68 5.49 -1.20
C ARG A 12 11.85 4.16 -1.92
N PHE A 13 13.03 3.94 -2.46
CA PHE A 13 13.42 2.67 -3.07
C PHE A 13 14.46 1.95 -2.22
N TYR A 14 14.29 0.65 -2.04
CA TYR A 14 15.27 -0.19 -1.38
C TYR A 14 15.58 -1.39 -2.26
N ASN A 15 16.85 -1.54 -2.64
CA ASN A 15 17.32 -2.69 -3.40
C ASN A 15 17.98 -3.70 -2.45
N GLY A 16 17.30 -4.80 -2.16
CA GLY A 16 17.86 -5.91 -1.39
C GLY A 16 18.53 -6.95 -2.30
N LYS A 17 19.28 -7.88 -1.70
CA LYS A 17 20.00 -8.93 -2.45
C LYS A 17 19.09 -9.87 -3.26
N HIS A 18 17.86 -10.07 -2.79
CA HIS A 18 16.90 -11.04 -3.36
C HIS A 18 15.51 -10.45 -3.61
N MET A 19 15.28 -9.21 -3.20
CA MET A 19 13.97 -8.59 -3.19
C MET A 19 14.16 -7.07 -3.23
N GLU A 20 13.43 -6.40 -4.10
CA GLU A 20 13.32 -4.95 -4.07
C GLU A 20 12.06 -4.52 -3.33
N SER A 21 12.08 -3.32 -2.77
CA SER A 21 10.88 -2.75 -2.18
C SER A 21 10.70 -1.27 -2.49
N HIS A 22 9.44 -0.90 -2.63
CA HIS A 22 9.00 0.42 -3.04
C HIS A 22 8.04 0.96 -1.98
N LEU A 23 8.42 2.05 -1.32
CA LEU A 23 7.66 2.63 -0.22
C LEU A 23 7.14 4.01 -0.59
N TYR A 24 5.86 4.24 -0.32
CA TYR A 24 5.23 5.54 -0.29
C TYR A 24 4.60 5.77 1.09
N GLU A 25 4.85 6.92 1.69
CA GLU A 25 4.27 7.32 2.98
C GLU A 25 3.79 8.78 2.93
N GLY A 26 2.72 9.08 3.68
CA GLY A 26 2.13 10.41 3.74
C GLY A 26 1.53 10.90 2.41
N ILE A 27 1.12 10.00 1.51
CA ILE A 27 0.49 10.35 0.23
C ILE A 27 -0.99 10.71 0.44
N GLN A 28 -1.58 11.47 -0.48
CA GLN A 28 -3.01 11.74 -0.41
C GLN A 28 -3.80 10.46 -0.73
N PRO A 29 -4.95 10.21 -0.07
CA PRO A 29 -5.75 9.01 -0.34
C PRO A 29 -6.19 8.88 -1.80
N THR A 30 -6.45 10.01 -2.47
CA THR A 30 -6.81 10.07 -3.89
C THR A 30 -5.68 9.63 -4.82
N GLU A 31 -4.41 9.76 -4.40
CA GLU A 31 -3.25 9.36 -5.18
C GLU A 31 -2.88 7.88 -5.01
N PHE A 32 -3.48 7.20 -4.02
CA PHE A 32 -3.06 5.86 -3.59
C PHE A 32 -3.01 4.85 -4.75
N TYR A 33 -4.13 4.68 -5.45
CA TYR A 33 -4.24 3.67 -6.51
C TYR A 33 -3.36 4.02 -7.71
N ASP A 34 -3.26 5.30 -8.07
CA ASP A 34 -2.44 5.74 -9.20
C ASP A 34 -0.95 5.50 -8.91
N LYS A 35 -0.47 5.85 -7.72
CA LYS A 35 0.92 5.59 -7.32
C LYS A 35 1.21 4.09 -7.22
N LEU A 36 0.29 3.31 -6.66
CA LEU A 36 0.41 1.85 -6.56
C LEU A 36 0.50 1.20 -7.95
N GLU A 37 -0.41 1.56 -8.86
CA GLU A 37 -0.42 1.04 -10.23
C GLU A 37 0.83 1.45 -11.00
N ASN A 38 1.32 2.69 -10.85
CA ASN A 38 2.52 3.16 -11.52
C ASN A 38 3.78 2.36 -11.10
N VAL A 39 3.94 2.04 -9.81
CA VAL A 39 5.07 1.23 -9.34
C VAL A 39 4.99 -0.18 -9.93
N LEU A 40 3.84 -0.83 -9.82
CA LEU A 40 3.63 -2.20 -10.32
C LEU A 40 3.81 -2.29 -11.84
N ALA A 41 3.35 -1.28 -12.58
CA ALA A 41 3.43 -1.26 -14.03
C ALA A 41 4.82 -0.89 -14.58
N SER A 42 5.73 -0.44 -13.71
CA SER A 42 7.13 -0.19 -14.06
C SER A 42 7.96 -1.47 -14.17
N GLN A 43 7.43 -2.59 -13.67
CA GLN A 43 8.05 -3.89 -13.79
C GLN A 43 7.92 -4.43 -15.22
N THR A 44 9.03 -4.95 -15.76
CA THR A 44 9.13 -5.41 -17.16
C THR A 44 8.83 -6.90 -17.35
N ASN A 45 9.09 -7.72 -16.34
CA ASN A 45 8.91 -9.17 -16.36
C ASN A 45 7.72 -9.60 -15.50
N ALA A 46 7.36 -10.88 -15.55
CA ALA A 46 6.43 -11.45 -14.57
C ALA A 46 7.08 -11.46 -13.18
N PHE A 47 6.30 -11.14 -12.15
CA PHE A 47 6.80 -11.04 -10.78
C PHE A 47 5.76 -11.49 -9.77
N LYS A 48 6.21 -11.77 -8.54
CA LYS A 48 5.33 -11.97 -7.39
C LYS A 48 5.39 -10.75 -6.52
N VAL A 49 4.27 -10.38 -5.92
CA VAL A 49 4.19 -9.16 -5.13
C VAL A 49 3.49 -9.37 -3.80
N ASN A 50 4.09 -8.82 -2.75
CA ASN A 50 3.46 -8.59 -1.46
C ASN A 50 3.27 -7.10 -1.24
N ILE A 51 2.14 -6.71 -0.64
CA ILE A 51 1.81 -5.30 -0.39
C ILE A 51 1.44 -5.15 1.07
N ALA A 52 2.11 -4.22 1.75
CA ALA A 52 1.71 -3.72 3.06
C ALA A 52 1.09 -2.33 2.92
N LEU A 53 0.09 -2.02 3.74
CA LEU A 53 -0.63 -0.74 3.72
C LEU A 53 -0.20 0.14 4.90
N GLY A 54 0.00 1.42 4.63
CA GLY A 54 0.20 2.45 5.64
C GLY A 54 -1.05 3.33 5.72
N TYR A 55 -1.48 3.68 6.92
CA TYR A 55 -2.78 4.31 7.11
C TYR A 55 -2.79 5.24 8.32
N ASP A 56 -3.69 6.22 8.25
CA ASP A 56 -3.98 7.11 9.36
C ASP A 56 -5.18 6.59 10.14
N LEU A 57 -5.05 6.63 11.46
CA LEU A 57 -6.12 6.43 12.40
C LEU A 57 -6.56 7.78 12.97
N VAL A 58 -7.82 7.87 13.37
CA VAL A 58 -8.35 9.00 14.17
C VAL A 58 -8.93 8.46 15.47
N SER A 59 -8.66 9.15 16.57
CA SER A 59 -9.19 8.78 17.88
C SER A 59 -10.72 8.91 17.91
N LEU A 60 -11.36 8.00 18.65
CA LEU A 60 -12.80 8.02 18.88
C LEU A 60 -13.21 9.03 19.96
N THR A 61 -12.29 9.41 20.85
CA THR A 61 -12.54 10.35 21.96
C THR A 61 -12.03 11.76 21.68
N ASP A 62 -11.01 11.89 20.84
CA ASP A 62 -10.48 13.17 20.35
C ASP A 62 -10.37 13.13 18.83
N GLY A 63 -11.38 13.66 18.15
CA GLY A 63 -11.44 13.66 16.68
C GLY A 63 -10.33 14.47 15.99
N SER A 64 -9.54 15.25 16.75
CA SER A 64 -8.38 15.99 16.23
C SER A 64 -7.09 15.17 16.26
N PHE A 65 -7.01 14.17 17.14
CA PHE A 65 -5.83 13.32 17.26
C PHE A 65 -5.79 12.27 16.14
N THR A 66 -4.72 12.33 15.35
CA THR A 66 -4.45 11.35 14.30
C THR A 66 -3.12 10.66 14.53
N GLN A 67 -3.08 9.35 14.28
CA GLN A 67 -1.87 8.55 14.39
C GLN A 67 -1.60 7.80 13.09
N TYR A 68 -0.39 7.95 12.58
CA TYR A 68 0.07 7.22 11.40
C TYR A 68 0.56 5.82 11.78
N TRP A 69 0.18 4.83 10.97
CA TRP A 69 0.66 3.46 11.05
C TRP A 69 1.44 3.10 9.79
N HIS A 70 2.70 2.74 9.99
CA HIS A 70 3.62 2.42 8.90
C HIS A 70 3.27 1.09 8.21
N PRO A 71 3.48 0.97 6.88
CA PRO A 71 3.32 -0.29 6.18
C PRO A 71 4.31 -1.36 6.68
N ASN A 72 3.79 -2.50 7.12
CA ASN A 72 4.58 -3.64 7.57
C ASN A 72 3.88 -4.97 7.25
N LEU A 73 4.58 -5.89 6.59
CA LEU A 73 4.02 -7.20 6.19
C LEU A 73 3.60 -8.09 7.36
N ALA A 74 4.09 -7.84 8.58
CA ALA A 74 3.69 -8.61 9.74
C ALA A 74 2.23 -8.37 10.16
N ASN A 75 1.68 -7.18 9.88
CA ASN A 75 0.40 -6.75 10.46
C ASN A 75 -0.49 -5.90 9.55
N THR A 76 0.04 -5.34 8.44
CA THR A 76 -0.73 -4.50 7.51
C THR A 76 -0.71 -5.02 6.08
N TYR A 77 -0.50 -6.33 5.90
CA TYR A 77 -0.52 -6.95 4.58
C TYR A 77 -1.91 -6.84 3.93
N ALA A 78 -1.94 -6.44 2.67
CA ALA A 78 -3.15 -6.47 1.85
C ALA A 78 -3.50 -7.91 1.44
N PHE A 79 -2.49 -8.76 1.21
CA PHE A 79 -2.68 -10.13 0.76
C PHE A 79 -2.00 -11.10 1.73
N LYS A 80 -2.69 -12.19 2.10
CA LYS A 80 -2.12 -13.24 2.98
C LYS A 80 -0.92 -13.94 2.36
N THR A 81 -0.87 -13.99 1.02
CA THR A 81 0.19 -14.63 0.25
C THR A 81 0.60 -13.75 -0.94
N PRO A 82 1.85 -13.87 -1.44
CA PRO A 82 2.28 -13.14 -2.62
C PRO A 82 1.41 -13.41 -3.84
N VAL A 83 1.03 -12.35 -4.54
CA VAL A 83 0.21 -12.42 -5.75
C VAL A 83 1.11 -12.45 -6.98
N ALA A 84 0.87 -13.40 -7.89
CA ALA A 84 1.59 -13.45 -9.17
C ALA A 84 0.98 -12.49 -10.21
N ILE A 85 1.81 -11.62 -10.76
CA ILE A 85 1.50 -10.65 -11.82
C ILE A 85 2.21 -11.09 -13.09
N ASN A 86 1.41 -11.55 -14.06
CA ASN A 86 1.90 -12.05 -15.35
C ASN A 86 1.64 -11.07 -16.49
N SER A 87 0.81 -10.05 -16.26
CA SER A 87 0.46 -9.03 -17.24
C SER A 87 0.08 -7.71 -16.57
N ARG A 88 0.09 -6.60 -17.31
CA ARG A 88 -0.43 -5.32 -16.80
C ARG A 88 -1.91 -5.39 -16.40
N SER A 89 -2.70 -6.24 -17.05
CA SER A 89 -4.12 -6.41 -16.72
C SER A 89 -4.33 -7.03 -15.34
N ASP A 90 -3.38 -7.85 -14.88
CA ASP A 90 -3.40 -8.47 -13.55
C ASP A 90 -3.31 -7.42 -12.44
N ILE A 91 -2.61 -6.30 -12.66
CA ILE A 91 -2.50 -5.22 -11.67
C ILE A 91 -3.91 -4.74 -11.29
N ARG A 92 -4.73 -4.40 -12.27
CA ARG A 92 -6.10 -3.92 -12.00
C ARG A 92 -7.00 -5.03 -11.49
N LYS A 93 -6.95 -6.22 -12.10
CA LYS A 93 -7.85 -7.34 -11.78
C LYS A 93 -7.55 -8.00 -10.42
N LYS A 94 -6.29 -8.20 -10.09
CA LYS A 94 -5.85 -8.96 -8.91
C LYS A 94 -5.43 -8.08 -7.75
N ILE A 95 -4.90 -6.88 -8.01
CA ILE A 95 -4.41 -5.98 -6.95
C ILE A 95 -5.42 -4.89 -6.65
N ILE A 96 -5.72 -4.03 -7.63
CA ILE A 96 -6.54 -2.83 -7.40
C ILE A 96 -7.98 -3.21 -7.03
N SER A 97 -8.60 -4.13 -7.78
CA SER A 97 -9.96 -4.59 -7.50
C SER A 97 -10.09 -5.19 -6.11
N GLU A 98 -9.10 -5.98 -5.70
CA GLU A 98 -9.11 -6.69 -4.43
C GLU A 98 -8.91 -5.73 -3.24
N ILE A 99 -7.97 -4.78 -3.33
CA ILE A 99 -7.81 -3.75 -2.30
C ILE A 99 -9.05 -2.85 -2.21
N ARG A 100 -9.78 -2.63 -3.31
CA ARG A 100 -11.05 -1.86 -3.31
C ARG A 100 -12.23 -2.63 -2.72
N SER A 101 -12.27 -3.95 -2.91
CA SER A 101 -13.34 -4.80 -2.35
C SER A 101 -13.11 -5.11 -0.87
N MET A 102 -11.88 -4.96 -0.37
CA MET A 102 -11.56 -5.11 1.04
C MET A 102 -12.29 -4.07 1.89
N GLU A 103 -12.99 -4.55 2.91
CA GLU A 103 -13.38 -3.71 4.02
C GLU A 103 -12.15 -3.47 4.91
N LEU A 104 -11.34 -2.48 4.55
CA LEU A 104 -10.03 -2.24 5.15
C LEU A 104 -10.08 -2.04 6.67
N ALA A 105 -11.18 -1.49 7.20
CA ALA A 105 -11.41 -1.37 8.64
C ALA A 105 -11.51 -2.74 9.34
N ASN A 106 -11.94 -3.79 8.64
CA ASN A 106 -12.01 -5.16 9.15
C ASN A 106 -10.69 -5.91 8.95
N THR A 107 -10.01 -5.69 7.84
CA THR A 107 -8.75 -6.37 7.50
C THR A 107 -7.54 -5.86 8.28
N LEU A 108 -7.45 -4.55 8.54
CA LEU A 108 -6.29 -3.96 9.20
C LEU A 108 -6.31 -4.17 10.71
N ASN A 109 -5.15 -4.50 11.27
CA ASN A 109 -4.98 -4.73 12.70
C ASN A 109 -4.51 -3.45 13.41
N TYR A 110 -5.42 -2.80 14.12
CA TYR A 110 -5.18 -1.61 14.93
C TYR A 110 -6.11 -1.62 16.17
N PRO A 111 -5.86 -0.81 17.22
CA PRO A 111 -6.70 -0.78 18.42
C PRO A 111 -8.08 -0.15 18.16
N LYS A 112 -9.00 -0.95 17.61
CA LYS A 112 -10.36 -0.53 17.19
C LYS A 112 -11.23 0.03 18.32
N SER A 113 -10.90 -0.24 19.58
CA SER A 113 -11.61 0.30 20.75
C SER A 113 -11.36 1.79 20.97
N GLY A 114 -10.20 2.30 20.55
CA GLY A 114 -9.82 3.71 20.72
C GLY A 114 -9.77 4.51 19.42
N TYR A 115 -9.77 3.82 18.27
CA TYR A 115 -9.49 4.42 16.98
C TYR A 115 -10.38 3.86 15.88
N LYS A 116 -10.60 4.67 14.83
CA LYS A 116 -11.14 4.23 13.55
C LYS A 116 -10.17 4.56 12.42
N LEU A 117 -10.22 3.75 11.36
CA LEU A 117 -9.49 4.02 10.13
C LEU A 117 -9.96 5.35 9.53
N LYS A 118 -9.02 6.26 9.27
CA LYS A 118 -9.28 7.54 8.61
C LYS A 118 -9.07 7.41 7.11
N ALA A 119 -7.88 6.98 6.69
CA ALA A 119 -7.55 6.79 5.28
C ALA A 119 -6.29 5.94 5.10
N ILE A 120 -6.13 5.36 3.90
CA ILE A 120 -4.86 4.77 3.47
C ILE A 120 -4.00 5.89 2.89
N THR A 121 -2.82 6.09 3.46
CA THR A 121 -1.90 7.19 3.14
C THR A 121 -0.47 6.70 2.93
N GLY A 122 -0.29 5.39 2.79
CA GLY A 122 0.98 4.80 2.38
C GLY A 122 0.84 3.36 1.93
N PHE A 123 1.90 2.84 1.33
CA PHE A 123 2.05 1.42 1.04
C PHE A 123 3.53 1.07 0.89
N LYS A 124 3.83 -0.21 1.10
CA LYS A 124 5.12 -0.80 0.73
C LYS A 124 4.91 -2.03 -0.12
N ILE A 125 5.51 -2.03 -1.30
CA ILE A 125 5.51 -3.15 -2.24
C ILE A 125 6.82 -3.91 -2.08
N TYR A 126 6.75 -5.23 -2.14
CA TYR A 126 7.87 -6.16 -2.08
C TYR A 126 7.81 -7.05 -3.32
N ILE A 127 8.85 -7.01 -4.15
CA ILE A 127 8.96 -7.70 -5.44
C ILE A 127 10.21 -8.57 -5.46
#